data_AF-A0AAP3SMQ6-F1
#
_entry.id   AF-A0AAP3SMQ6-F1
#
_cell.length_a   1.000
_cell.length_b   1.000
_cell.length_c   1.000
_cell.angle_alpha   90.00
_cell.angle_beta   90.00
_cell.angle_gamma   90.00
#
_symmetry.space_group_name_H-M   'P 1'
#
loop_
_entity.id
_entity.type
_entity.pdbx_description
1 polymer ?
#
loop_
_entity_poly.entity_id
_entity_poly.type
_entity_poly.pdbx_seq_one_letter_code
_entity_poly.pdbx_strand_id
1 'polypeptide(L)' 'MGNLNEFIQNFANQFDETDASEFQATTEFRQLDEWSSLMALSIIAMVDEEYNVQLKGDDIVKSQTIDDLFRIVSSKTI' A
#
# COMPACT_ATOMS: atom_id res chain seq x y z
N MET A 1 1.08 -8.60 12.09
CA MET A 1 0.66 -8.25 10.72
C MET A 1 -0.80 -8.61 10.56
N GLY A 2 -1.62 -7.69 10.02
CA GLY A 2 -3.02 -7.98 9.63
C GLY A 2 -3.09 -8.93 8.43
N ASN A 3 -4.30 -9.26 7.98
CA ASN A 3 -4.48 -10.05 6.75
C ASN A 3 -4.50 -9.16 5.49
N LEU A 4 -4.39 -9.77 4.30
CA LEU A 4 -4.32 -9.05 3.03
C LEU A 4 -5.57 -8.17 2.78
N ASN A 5 -6.75 -8.60 3.21
CA ASN A 5 -7.98 -7.82 3.01
C ASN A 5 -7.97 -6.55 3.86
N GLU A 6 -7.54 -6.64 5.12
CA GLU A 6 -7.36 -5.45 5.99
C GLU A 6 -6.33 -4.49 5.39
N PHE A 7 -5.23 -5.01 4.85
CA PHE A 7 -4.22 -4.20 4.17
C PHE A 7 -4.78 -3.48 2.95
N ILE A 8 -5.56 -4.18 2.10
CA ILE A 8 -6.21 -3.57 0.94
C ILE A 8 -7.15 -2.46 1.36
N GLN A 9 -7.93 -2.64 2.44
CA GLN A 9 -8.82 -1.61 2.95
C GLN A 9 -8.05 -0.40 3.48
N ASN A 10 -7.01 -0.61 4.29
CA ASN A 10 -6.16 0.48 4.80
C ASN A 10 -5.44 1.22 3.66
N PHE A 11 -5.04 0.48 2.61
CA PHE A 11 -4.45 1.04 1.41
C PHE A 11 -5.44 1.89 0.64
N ALA A 12 -6.64 1.38 0.36
CA ALA A 12 -7.71 2.09 -0.33
C ALA A 12 -8.10 3.39 0.40
N ASN A 13 -8.09 3.38 1.74
CA ASN A 13 -8.38 4.56 2.55
C ASN A 13 -7.35 5.71 2.40
N GLN A 14 -6.21 5.47 1.73
CA GLN A 14 -5.25 6.54 1.42
C GLN A 14 -5.62 7.33 0.17
N PHE A 15 -6.62 6.86 -0.57
CA PHE A 15 -7.06 7.40 -1.84
C PHE A 15 -8.45 8.03 -1.69
N ASP A 16 -8.65 9.17 -2.34
CA ASP A 16 -9.89 9.96 -2.23
C ASP A 16 -10.75 9.84 -3.50
N GLU A 17 -10.15 9.58 -4.67
CA GLU A 17 -10.84 9.60 -5.96
C GLU A 17 -11.26 8.19 -6.43
N THR A 18 -10.45 7.17 -6.18
CA THR A 18 -10.77 5.77 -6.54
C THR A 18 -11.65 5.12 -5.47
N ASP A 19 -12.73 4.46 -5.88
CA ASP A 19 -13.61 3.74 -4.96
C ASP A 19 -12.88 2.55 -4.31
N ALA A 20 -13.07 2.35 -3.00
CA ALA A 20 -12.43 1.29 -2.24
C ALA A 20 -12.69 -0.13 -2.81
N SER A 21 -13.80 -0.32 -3.53
CA SER A 21 -14.15 -1.58 -4.20
C SER A 21 -13.32 -1.89 -5.45
N GLU A 22 -12.62 -0.91 -6.02
CA GLU A 22 -11.72 -1.09 -7.16
C GLU A 22 -10.34 -1.62 -6.74
N PHE A 23 -10.01 -1.53 -5.46
CA PHE A 23 -8.75 -2.02 -4.93
C PHE A 23 -8.81 -3.53 -4.67
N GLN A 24 -7.92 -4.25 -5.35
CA GLN A 24 -7.72 -5.68 -5.21
C GLN A 24 -6.23 -5.96 -5.03
N ALA A 25 -5.92 -7.19 -4.59
CA ALA A 25 -4.55 -7.64 -4.41
C ALA A 25 -3.68 -7.43 -5.67
N THR A 26 -4.27 -7.60 -6.85
CA THR A 26 -3.61 -7.48 -8.17
C THR A 26 -3.60 -6.07 -8.73
N THR A 27 -4.20 -5.07 -8.06
CA THR A 27 -4.27 -3.71 -8.56
C THR A 27 -2.86 -3.11 -8.64
N GLU A 28 -2.49 -2.69 -9.85
CA GLU A 28 -1.25 -1.94 -10.09
C GLU A 28 -1.46 -0.47 -9.69
N PHE A 29 -1.31 -0.20 -8.39
CA PHE A 29 -1.66 1.08 -7.77
C PHE A 29 -0.94 2.31 -8.36
N ARG A 30 0.20 2.11 -9.03
CA ARG A 30 0.92 3.20 -9.74
C ARG A 30 0.31 3.60 -11.07
N GLN A 31 -0.60 2.79 -11.60
CA GLN A 31 -1.34 3.08 -12.82
C GLN A 31 -2.64 3.84 -12.55
N LEU A 32 -3.01 4.02 -11.28
CA LEU A 32 -4.17 4.83 -10.91
C LEU A 32 -3.91 6.30 -11.26
N ASP A 33 -4.91 6.99 -11.81
CA ASP A 33 -4.77 8.37 -12.27
C ASP A 33 -4.41 9.34 -11.13
N GLU A 34 -4.90 9.08 -9.92
CA GLU A 34 -4.60 9.86 -8.71
C GLU A 34 -3.22 9.54 -8.10
N TRP A 35 -2.49 8.55 -8.63
CA TRP A 35 -1.18 8.18 -8.10
C TRP A 35 -0.19 9.35 -8.20
N SER A 36 0.45 9.66 -7.08
CA SER A 36 1.46 10.73 -6.99
C SER A 36 2.52 10.41 -5.94
N SER A 37 3.57 11.23 -5.88
CA SER A 37 4.57 11.15 -4.80
C SER A 37 3.95 11.36 -3.42
N LEU A 38 2.85 12.12 -3.32
CA LEU A 38 2.12 12.31 -2.07
C LEU A 38 1.42 11.02 -1.64
N MET A 39 0.79 10.31 -2.58
CA MET A 39 0.20 8.98 -2.31
C MET A 39 1.24 7.98 -1.83
N ALA A 40 2.43 7.98 -2.44
CA ALA A 40 3.54 7.16 -1.98
C ALA A 40 3.91 7.48 -0.52
N LEU A 41 3.94 8.76 -0.12
CA LEU A 41 4.22 9.17 1.26
C LEU A 41 3.09 8.77 2.21
N SER A 42 1.82 8.92 1.82
CA SER A 42 0.66 8.49 2.61
C SER A 42 0.71 6.99 2.90
N ILE A 43 1.08 6.18 1.90
CA ILE A 43 1.24 4.73 2.07
C ILE A 43 2.39 4.39 3.02
N ILE A 44 3.53 5.10 2.94
CA ILE A 44 4.65 4.90 3.89
C ILE A 44 4.19 5.21 5.31
N ALA A 45 3.50 6.33 5.52
CA ALA A 45 2.99 6.73 6.82
C ALA A 45 1.97 5.72 7.37
N MET A 46 1.01 5.30 6.55
CA MET A 46 0.02 4.28 6.91
C MET A 46 0.70 2.98 7.37
N VAL A 47 1.74 2.53 6.67
CA VAL A 47 2.43 1.28 7.05
C VAL A 47 3.26 1.42 8.33
N ASP A 48 3.87 2.59 8.55
CA ASP A 48 4.59 2.88 9.79
C ASP A 48 3.63 2.91 10.99
N GLU A 49 2.46 3.54 10.84
CA GLU A 49 1.46 3.69 11.90
C GLU A 49 0.72 2.37 12.21
N GLU A 50 0.24 1.66 11.19
CA GLU A 50 -0.61 0.47 11.36
C GLU A 50 0.20 -0.82 11.64
N TYR A 51 1.40 -0.92 11.06
CA TYR A 51 2.19 -2.16 11.09
C TYR A 51 3.57 -2.00 11.75
N ASN A 52 3.95 -0.79 12.16
CA ASN A 52 5.26 -0.49 12.75
C ASN A 52 6.42 -0.95 11.86
N VAL A 53 6.25 -0.80 10.53
CA VAL A 53 7.24 -1.15 9.51
C VAL A 53 7.67 0.10 8.76
N GLN A 54 8.97 0.36 8.75
CA GLN A 54 9.53 1.44 7.93
C GLN A 54 9.69 0.99 6.47
N LEU A 55 8.73 1.39 5.64
CA LEU A 55 8.86 1.31 4.18
C LEU A 55 9.80 2.39 3.67
N LYS A 56 10.69 2.01 2.74
CA LYS A 56 11.52 2.97 1.99
C LYS A 56 10.92 3.21 0.60
N GLY A 57 11.28 4.34 -0.02
CA GLY A 57 10.87 4.62 -1.40
C GLY A 57 11.24 3.49 -2.37
N ASP A 58 12.42 2.89 -2.19
CA ASP A 58 12.86 1.72 -2.98
C ASP A 58 11.95 0.50 -2.82
N ASP A 59 11.34 0.29 -1.65
CA ASP A 59 10.42 -0.82 -1.41
C ASP A 59 9.12 -0.59 -2.21
N ILE A 60 8.62 0.65 -2.23
CA ILE A 60 7.46 1.02 -3.06
C ILE A 60 7.78 0.87 -4.53
N VAL A 61 8.92 1.36 -5.01
CA VAL A 61 9.30 1.26 -6.44
C VAL A 61 9.40 -0.21 -6.89
N LYS A 62 9.78 -1.12 -6.00
CA LYS A 62 9.89 -2.56 -6.28
C LYS A 62 8.56 -3.30 -6.27
N SER A 63 7.54 -2.85 -5.55
CA SER A 63 6.20 -3.45 -5.58
C SER A 63 5.42 -2.94 -6.78
N GLN A 64 4.78 -3.79 -7.58
CA GLN A 64 3.89 -3.36 -8.66
C GLN A 64 2.44 -3.36 -8.22
N THR A 65 2.06 -4.37 -7.44
CA THR A 65 0.70 -4.60 -6.98
C THR A 65 0.57 -4.41 -5.46
N ILE A 66 -0.66 -4.30 -4.96
CA ILE A 66 -0.92 -4.23 -3.52
C ILE A 66 -0.41 -5.49 -2.82
N ASP A 67 -0.57 -6.68 -3.42
CA ASP A 67 -0.03 -7.94 -2.88
C ASP A 67 1.50 -7.91 -2.76
N ASP A 68 2.20 -7.37 -3.75
CA ASP A 68 3.66 -7.23 -3.67
C ASP A 68 4.07 -6.36 -2.48
N LEU A 69 3.39 -5.24 -2.30
CA LEU A 69 3.66 -4.33 -1.19
C LEU A 69 3.36 -5.02 0.16
N PHE A 70 2.21 -5.69 0.28
CA PHE A 70 1.85 -6.45 1.47
C PHE A 70 2.88 -7.52 1.82
N ARG A 71 3.42 -8.24 0.83
CA ARG A 71 4.48 -9.23 1.04
C ARG A 71 5.78 -8.59 1.54
N ILE A 72 6.16 -7.43 0.99
CA ILE A 72 7.33 -6.70 1.45
C ILE A 72 7.16 -6.29 2.91
N VAL A 73 6.01 -5.72 3.28
CA VAL A 73 5.72 -5.32 4.66
C VAL A 73 5.73 -6.55 5.58
N SER A 74 5.02 -7.61 5.19
CA SER A 74 4.97 -8.87 5.95
C SER A 74 6.34 -9.50 6.16
N SER A 75 7.26 -9.37 5.20
CA SER A 75 8.62 -9.88 5.33
C SER A 75 9.50 -9.10 6.33
N LYS A 76 9.09 -7.86 6.66
CA LYS A 76 9.80 -6.97 7.58
C LYS A 76 9.17 -6.96 8.98
N THR A 77 7.92 -7.37 9.11
CA THR A 77 7.27 -7.60 10.41
C THR A 77 7.81 -8.89 11.04
N ILE A 78 8.45 -8.79 12.21
CA ILE A 78 8.98 -9.92 12.99
C ILE A 78 7.88 -10.49 13.88
#